data_AF-A0A963WDR8-F1
#
_entry.id   AF-A0A963WDR8-F1
#
_cell.length_a   1.000
_cell.length_b   1.000
_cell.length_c   1.000
_cell.angle_alpha   90.00
_cell.angle_beta   90.00
_cell.angle_gamma   90.00
#
_symmetry.space_group_name_H-M   'P 1'
#
loop_
_entity.id
_entity.type
_entity.pdbx_description
1 polymer ?
#
loop_
_entity_poly.entity_id
_entity_poly.type
_entity_poly.pdbx_seq_one_letter_code
_entity_poly.pdbx_strand_id
1 'polypeptide(L)'
;VILPLWLQQFMGYTATQAGMILAPVGLFAIVLSPLVGLTVNRVDPRIYASFAFMVFGVVLWMRSLFTIQTDFMTIMIPTLIQGVAMACFFIPLVTITLSGLPPQR
;
A
#
# COMPACT_ATOMS: atom_id res chain seq x y z
N VAL A 1 -4.54 9.29 1.81
CA VAL A 1 -4.83 10.66 2.30
C VAL A 1 -6.28 10.84 2.75
N ILE A 2 -7.28 10.25 2.06
CA ILE A 2 -8.70 10.40 2.44
C ILE A 2 -9.05 9.68 3.76
N LEU A 3 -8.44 8.52 4.04
CA LEU A 3 -8.75 7.71 5.22
C LEU A 3 -8.57 8.44 6.58
N PRO A 4 -7.43 9.11 6.88
CA PRO A 4 -7.31 9.88 8.13
C PRO A 4 -8.29 11.05 8.24
N LEU A 5 -8.67 11.67 7.11
CA LEU A 5 -9.69 12.72 7.12
C LEU A 5 -11.06 12.13 7.46
N TRP A 6 -11.42 10.98 6.87
CA TRP A 6 -12.67 10.29 7.15
C TRP A 6 -12.77 9.85 8.62
N LEU A 7 -11.70 9.30 9.19
CA LEU A 7 -11.62 8.94 10.61
C LEU A 7 -11.88 10.15 11.52
N GLN A 8 -11.30 11.31 11.19
CA GLN A 8 -11.44 12.52 11.98
C GLN A 8 -12.84 13.15 11.84
N GLN A 9 -13.36 13.24 10.62
CA GLN A 9 -14.63 13.94 10.35
C GLN A 9 -15.88 13.11 10.65
N PHE A 10 -15.84 11.79 10.45
CA PHE A 10 -17.03 10.94 10.54
C PHE A 10 -17.00 9.94 11.68
N MET A 11 -15.82 9.56 12.18
CA MET A 11 -15.70 8.61 13.31
C MET A 11 -15.30 9.31 14.62
N GLY A 12 -15.04 10.62 14.60
CA GLY A 12 -14.67 11.39 15.79
C GLY A 12 -13.27 11.09 16.33
N TYR A 13 -12.40 10.49 15.51
CA TYR A 13 -11.03 10.17 15.92
C TYR A 13 -10.22 11.46 16.01
N THR A 14 -9.38 11.59 17.03
CA THR A 14 -8.38 12.66 17.08
C THR A 14 -7.33 12.46 15.98
N ALA A 15 -6.65 13.55 15.58
CA ALA A 15 -5.54 13.47 14.62
C ALA A 15 -4.47 12.46 15.05
N THR A 16 -4.18 12.37 16.36
CA THR A 16 -3.24 11.41 16.94
C THR A 16 -3.71 9.97 16.75
N GLN A 17 -4.99 9.66 16.99
CA GLN A 17 -5.54 8.32 16.79
C GLN A 17 -5.55 7.90 15.32
N ALA A 18 -5.94 8.81 14.42
CA ALA A 18 -5.86 8.56 12.98
C ALA A 18 -4.41 8.33 12.52
N GLY A 19 -3.46 9.09 13.09
CA GLY A 19 -2.02 8.89 12.89
C GLY A 19 -1.56 7.50 13.36
N MET A 20 -1.99 7.05 14.53
CA MET A 20 -1.64 5.73 15.07
C MET A 20 -2.19 4.57 14.23
N ILE A 21 -3.36 4.70 13.60
CA ILE A 21 -3.88 3.67 12.66
C ILE A 21 -2.95 3.53 11.45
N LEU A 22 -2.41 4.65 10.98
CA LEU A 22 -1.65 4.71 9.74
C LEU A 22 -0.15 4.47 9.96
N ALA A 23 0.39 4.80 11.14
CA ALA A 23 1.81 4.70 11.44
C ALA A 23 2.40 3.29 11.23
N PRO A 24 1.72 2.19 11.59
CA PRO A 24 2.19 0.83 11.31
C PRO A 24 2.46 0.56 9.84
N VAL A 25 1.76 1.24 8.92
CA VAL A 25 1.99 1.08 7.48
C VAL A 25 3.39 1.52 7.07
N GLY A 26 3.89 2.61 7.64
CA GLY A 26 5.22 3.13 7.35
C GLY A 26 6.30 2.18 7.89
N LEU A 27 6.11 1.66 9.10
CA LEU A 27 7.01 0.68 9.70
C LEU A 27 7.05 -0.62 8.88
N PHE A 28 5.88 -1.15 8.49
CA PHE A 28 5.80 -2.33 7.64
C PHE A 28 6.43 -2.10 6.28
N ALA A 29 6.22 -0.93 5.68
CA ALA A 29 6.85 -0.58 4.40
C ALA A 29 8.37 -0.56 4.52
N ILE A 30 8.95 0.00 5.59
CA ILE A 30 10.40 0.00 5.83
C ILE A 30 10.93 -1.44 5.92
N VAL A 31 10.24 -2.32 6.66
CA VAL A 31 10.66 -3.72 6.84
C VAL A 31 10.52 -4.54 5.55
N LEU A 32 9.46 -4.31 4.77
CA LEU A 32 9.19 -5.07 3.54
C LEU A 32 9.96 -4.56 2.31
N SER A 33 10.36 -3.29 2.30
CA SER A 33 11.15 -2.70 1.21
C SER A 33 12.39 -3.51 0.80
N PRO A 34 13.26 -3.98 1.72
CA PRO A 34 14.41 -4.81 1.34
C PRO A 34 14.01 -6.18 0.76
N LEU A 35 12.92 -6.79 1.24
CA LEU A 35 12.44 -8.07 0.71
C LEU A 35 12.04 -7.97 -0.77
N VAL A 36 11.33 -6.90 -1.14
CA VAL A 36 10.94 -6.66 -2.53
C VAL A 36 12.17 -6.31 -3.37
N GLY A 37 13.08 -5.46 -2.87
CA GLY A 37 14.30 -5.09 -3.57
C GLY A 37 15.23 -6.26 -3.90
N LEU A 38 15.32 -7.26 -3.02
CA LEU A 38 16.12 -8.47 -3.26
C LEU A 38 15.54 -9.37 -4.35
N THR A 39 14.22 -9.41 -4.45
CA THR A 39 13.51 -10.38 -5.31
C THR A 39 13.19 -9.80 -6.70
N VAL A 40 13.25 -8.47 -6.86
CA VAL A 40 12.87 -7.81 -8.12
C VAL A 40 13.79 -8.12 -9.29
N ASN A 41 15.08 -8.37 -9.04
CA ASN A 41 16.05 -8.71 -10.09
C ASN A 41 15.94 -10.15 -10.60
N ARG A 42 15.11 -11.00 -9.97
CA ARG A 42 14.99 -12.42 -10.30
C ARG A 42 13.67 -12.81 -10.94
N VAL A 43 12.69 -11.90 -10.99
CA VAL A 43 11.32 -12.18 -11.44
C VAL A 43 10.88 -11.09 -12.41
N ASP A 44 10.12 -11.45 -13.45
CA ASP A 44 9.61 -10.49 -14.44
C ASP A 44 8.82 -9.36 -13.73
N PRO A 45 9.18 -8.08 -13.95
CA PRO A 45 8.46 -6.91 -13.42
C PRO A 45 6.94 -6.95 -13.63
N ARG A 46 6.47 -7.56 -14.73
CA ARG A 46 5.05 -7.67 -15.04
C ARG A 46 4.30 -8.52 -14.02
N ILE A 47 4.93 -9.56 -13.48
CA ILE A 47 4.32 -10.44 -12.46
C ILE A 47 4.07 -9.66 -11.18
N TYR A 48 5.04 -8.84 -10.75
CA TYR A 48 4.87 -7.96 -9.58
C TYR A 48 3.75 -6.94 -9.79
N ALA A 49 3.67 -6.33 -10.97
CA ALA A 49 2.61 -5.39 -11.29
C ALA A 49 1.22 -6.06 -11.22
N SER A 50 1.05 -7.23 -11.85
CA SER A 50 -0.21 -7.99 -11.78
C SER A 50 -0.57 -8.39 -10.35
N PHE A 51 0.41 -8.86 -9.57
CA PHE A 51 0.22 -9.18 -8.16
C PHE A 51 -0.23 -7.96 -7.35
N ALA A 52 0.41 -6.81 -7.53
CA ALA A 52 0.05 -5.58 -6.85
C ALA A 52 -1.39 -5.16 -7.16
N PHE A 53 -1.83 -5.23 -8.43
CA PHE A 53 -3.21 -4.94 -8.81
C PHE A 53 -4.23 -5.89 -8.17
N MET A 54 -3.93 -7.19 -8.07
CA MET A 54 -4.79 -8.14 -7.35
C MET A 54 -4.92 -7.76 -5.88
N VAL A 55 -3.80 -7.43 -5.22
CA VAL A 55 -3.82 -7.01 -3.81
C VAL A 55 -4.57 -5.68 -3.63
N PHE A 56 -4.40 -4.72 -4.53
CA PHE A 56 -5.21 -3.49 -4.51
C PHE A 56 -6.71 -3.77 -4.64
N GLY A 57 -7.10 -4.70 -5.51
CA GLY A 57 -8.50 -5.14 -5.64
C GLY A 57 -9.04 -5.70 -4.32
N VAL A 58 -8.29 -6.57 -3.65
CA VAL A 58 -8.66 -7.12 -2.34
C VAL A 58 -8.78 -6.02 -1.28
N VAL A 59 -7.82 -5.10 -1.22
CA VAL A 59 -7.85 -3.97 -0.28
C VAL A 59 -9.07 -3.08 -0.51
N LEU A 60 -9.39 -2.78 -1.77
CA LEU A 60 -10.55 -1.95 -2.11
C LEU A 60 -11.85 -2.67 -1.74
N TRP A 61 -11.93 -3.98 -1.96
CA TRP A 61 -13.07 -4.77 -1.51
C TRP A 61 -13.22 -4.75 0.01
N MET A 62 -12.14 -4.97 0.77
CA MET A 62 -12.17 -4.87 2.24
C MET A 62 -12.64 -3.48 2.70
N ARG A 63 -12.20 -2.42 2.03
CA ARG A 63 -12.62 -1.03 2.33
C ARG A 63 -14.06 -0.72 1.94
N SER A 64 -14.61 -1.42 0.94
CA SER A 64 -16.02 -1.29 0.55
C SER A 64 -16.98 -1.69 1.69
N LEU A 65 -16.52 -2.54 2.60
CA LEU A 65 -17.30 -3.01 3.75
C LEU A 65 -17.23 -2.07 4.97
N PHE A 66 -16.56 -0.91 4.86
CA PHE A 66 -16.40 0.01 5.97
C PHE A 66 -17.68 0.78 6.29
N THR A 67 -17.98 0.84 7.58
CA THR A 67 -19.03 1.67 8.18
C THR A 67 -18.43 2.61 9.22
N ILE A 68 -19.19 3.60 9.69
CA ILE A 68 -18.77 4.50 10.78
C ILE A 68 -18.55 3.79 12.12
N GLN A 69 -18.96 2.53 12.25
CA GLN A 69 -18.79 1.69 13.45
C GLN A 69 -17.63 0.69 13.29
N THR A 70 -16.83 0.81 12.23
CA THR A 70 -15.73 -0.11 11.96
C THR A 70 -14.63 0.03 13.00
N ASP A 71 -14.17 -1.10 13.52
CA ASP A 71 -13.17 -1.13 14.57
C ASP A 71 -11.75 -0.81 14.08
N PHE A 72 -10.88 -0.38 14.98
CA PHE A 72 -9.51 0.08 14.68
C PHE A 72 -8.71 -0.94 13.83
N MET A 73 -8.74 -2.21 14.25
CA MET A 73 -7.96 -3.28 13.60
C MET A 73 -8.46 -3.57 12.19
N THR A 74 -9.77 -3.52 11.97
CA THR A 74 -10.40 -3.75 10.66
C THR A 74 -10.00 -2.69 9.63
N ILE A 75 -9.67 -1.48 10.09
CA ILE A 75 -9.16 -0.39 9.24
C ILE A 75 -7.65 -0.53 9.00
N MET A 76 -6.91 -0.96 10.03
CA MET A 76 -5.47 -1.09 9.99
C MET A 76 -5.01 -2.22 9.04
N ILE A 77 -5.65 -3.39 9.08
CA ILE A 77 -5.29 -4.56 8.25
C ILE A 77 -5.24 -4.24 6.74
N PRO A 78 -6.30 -3.73 6.09
CA PRO A 78 -6.25 -3.41 4.66
C PRO A 78 -5.28 -2.27 4.37
N THR A 79 -5.01 -1.39 5.34
CA THR A 79 -3.99 -0.35 5.20
C THR A 79 -2.59 -0.96 5.17
N LEU A 80 -2.28 -1.91 6.06
CA LEU A 80 -1.02 -2.67 6.05
C LEU A 80 -0.82 -3.45 4.74
N ILE A 81 -1.85 -4.18 4.31
CA ILE A 81 -1.83 -4.95 3.06
C ILE A 81 -1.59 -4.02 1.85
N GLN A 82 -2.20 -2.83 1.85
CA GLN A 82 -1.97 -1.82 0.81
C GLN A 82 -0.52 -1.36 0.73
N GLY A 83 0.18 -1.25 1.86
CA GLY A 83 1.61 -0.90 1.89
C GLY A 83 2.47 -1.89 1.09
N VAL A 84 2.15 -3.19 1.19
CA VAL A 84 2.83 -4.24 0.41
C VAL A 84 2.58 -4.08 -1.08
N ALA A 85 1.32 -3.86 -1.47
CA ALA A 85 0.95 -3.64 -2.86
C ALA A 85 1.67 -2.43 -3.45
N MET A 86 1.79 -1.33 -2.70
CA MET A 86 2.51 -0.13 -3.12
C MET A 86 4.00 -0.42 -3.37
N ALA A 87 4.67 -1.12 -2.48
CA ALA A 87 6.08 -1.48 -2.65
C ALA A 87 6.29 -2.36 -3.90
N CYS A 88 5.45 -3.38 -4.10
CA CYS A 88 5.48 -4.23 -5.27
C CYS A 88 5.04 -3.55 -6.57
N PHE A 89 4.33 -2.41 -6.50
CA PHE A 89 3.85 -1.69 -7.67
C PHE A 89 4.87 -0.67 -8.18
N PHE A 90 5.42 0.16 -7.30
CA PHE A 90 6.27 1.28 -7.72
C PHE A 90 7.59 0.83 -8.34
N ILE A 91 8.21 -0.21 -7.80
CA ILE A 91 9.50 -0.71 -8.29
C ILE A 91 9.39 -1.20 -9.76
N PRO A 92 8.52 -2.17 -10.12
CA PRO A 92 8.41 -2.63 -11.50
C PRO A 92 7.84 -1.57 -12.42
N LEU A 93 6.98 -0.67 -11.95
CA LEU A 93 6.45 0.42 -12.78
C LEU A 93 7.59 1.30 -13.30
N VAL A 94 8.50 1.74 -12.40
CA VAL A 94 9.67 2.53 -12.79
C VAL A 94 10.55 1.75 -13.75
N THR A 95 10.83 0.47 -13.47
CA THR A 95 11.62 -0.39 -14.37
C THR A 95 11.01 -0.52 -15.77
N ILE A 96 9.70 -0.77 -15.87
CA ILE A 96 9.00 -0.93 -17.16
C ILE A 96 9.00 0.40 -17.91
N THR A 97 8.70 1.51 -17.25
CA THR A 97 8.70 2.84 -17.88
C THR A 97 10.07 3.23 -18.40
N LEU A 98 11.15 2.88 -17.69
CA LEU A 98 12.52 3.18 -18.11
C LEU A 98 13.11 2.16 -19.09
N SER A 99 12.55 0.95 -19.20
CA SER A 99 13.07 -0.12 -20.07
C SER A 99 13.12 0.24 -21.56
N GLY A 100 12.31 1.21 -22.00
CA GLY A 100 12.30 1.71 -23.37
C GLY A 100 13.27 2.86 -23.64
N LEU A 101 13.96 3.38 -22.61
CA LEU A 101 14.90 4.49 -22.77
C LEU A 101 16.30 3.98 -23.14
N PRO A 102 16.98 4.58 -24.12
CA PRO A 102 18.37 4.26 -24.42
C PRO A 102 19.24 4.55 -23.18
N PRO A 103 20.30 3.75 -22.90
CA PRO A 103 21.17 3.91 -21.72
C PRO A 103 21.97 5.23 -21.63
N GLN A 104 21.66 6.23 -22.45
CA GLN A 104 22.40 7.47 -22.55
C GLN A 104 21.75 8.56 -21.72
N ARG A 105 22.23 8.69 -20.48
CA ARG A 105 22.43 9.90 -19.62
C ARG A 105 22.10 9.59 -18.17
#